data_AF-A0A165YNF5-F1
#
_entry.id   AF-A0A165YNF5-F1
#
_cell.length_a   1.000
_cell.length_b   1.000
_cell.length_c   1.000
_cell.angle_alpha   90.00
_cell.angle_beta   90.00
_cell.angle_gamma   90.00
#
_symmetry.space_group_name_H-M   'P 1'
#
loop_
_entity.id
_entity.type
_entity.pdbx_description
1 polymer ?
#
loop_
_entity_poly.entity_id
_entity_poly.type
_entity_poly.pdbx_seq_one_letter_code
_entity_poly.pdbx_strand_id
1 'polypeptide(L)'
;MTHKREIFIVCSIIVVAIVLINNMSESAAETQRLDSKHIKNISVVGDSVAFDVRTAKRQRDNETVALKTNDKRGCALSADIERDGDTVTVTFKKHDKRFWGVWWGCTPTASLQLPPDLSLTIELSDMAADIRGAFKAISVTSDHALLSFTGETEKFYLFGDAALINLQFLAPILNKDITLNVDKLVSRIKYAQ
;
A
#
# COMPACT_ATOMS: atom_id res chain seq x y z
N MET A 1 -6.23 -9.13 61.79
CA MET A 1 -5.72 -10.37 61.16
C MET A 1 -6.87 -10.90 60.32
N THR A 2 -6.87 -10.91 59.00
CA THR A 2 -5.84 -11.30 58.04
C THR A 2 -6.03 -10.55 56.72
N HIS A 3 -4.90 -10.13 56.13
CA HIS A 3 -4.72 -9.59 54.79
C HIS A 3 -5.25 -10.52 53.68
N LYS A 4 -5.81 -9.96 52.60
CA LYS A 4 -5.54 -10.47 51.24
C LYS A 4 -5.64 -9.35 50.21
N ARG A 5 -4.57 -9.24 49.41
CA ARG A 5 -4.27 -8.23 48.40
C ARG A 5 -4.96 -8.52 47.08
N GLU A 6 -5.27 -7.43 46.39
CA GLU A 6 -5.14 -7.15 44.95
C GLU A 6 -5.86 -8.06 43.93
N ILE A 7 -6.55 -7.42 42.98
CA ILE A 7 -6.16 -7.39 41.56
C ILE A 7 -7.02 -6.30 40.88
N PHE A 8 -6.37 -5.21 40.46
CA PHE A 8 -6.91 -4.22 39.54
C PHE A 8 -6.83 -4.82 38.13
N ILE A 9 -7.97 -5.13 37.50
CA ILE A 9 -8.03 -5.37 36.05
C ILE A 9 -8.62 -4.11 35.43
N VAL A 10 -7.74 -3.25 34.95
CA VAL A 10 -8.08 -2.20 33.99
C VAL A 10 -8.24 -2.90 32.64
N CYS A 11 -9.47 -3.34 32.33
CA CYS A 11 -9.81 -3.77 30.98
C CYS A 11 -9.98 -2.52 30.12
N SER A 12 -8.94 -2.21 29.33
CA SER A 12 -8.99 -1.24 28.25
C SER A 12 -10.17 -1.54 27.32
N ILE A 13 -10.99 -0.52 27.09
CA ILE A 13 -12.14 -0.56 26.18
C ILE A 13 -11.59 -0.70 24.75
N ILE A 14 -11.67 -1.90 24.19
CA ILE A 14 -11.51 -2.15 22.76
C ILE A 14 -12.77 -1.62 22.08
N VAL A 15 -12.66 -0.55 21.31
CA VAL A 15 -13.75 -0.05 20.47
C VAL A 15 -13.88 -0.99 19.27
N VAL A 16 -14.77 -1.98 19.40
CA VAL A 16 -15.22 -2.79 18.27
C VAL A 16 -16.34 -2.00 17.59
N ALA A 17 -16.04 -1.36 16.46
CA ALA A 17 -17.07 -0.83 15.58
C ALA A 17 -17.64 -1.99 14.75
N ILE A 18 -18.64 -2.69 15.30
CA ILE A 18 -19.49 -3.60 14.54
C ILE A 18 -20.53 -2.76 13.81
N VAL A 19 -20.45 -2.72 12.47
CA VAL A 19 -21.59 -2.34 11.63
C VAL A 19 -22.02 -3.57 10.85
N LEU A 20 -23.12 -4.17 11.29
CA LEU A 20 -24.02 -5.05 10.52
C LEU A 20 -25.37 -4.33 10.61
N ILE A 21 -26.23 -4.16 9.61
CA ILE A 21 -26.81 -5.04 8.57
C ILE A 21 -27.58 -4.08 7.61
N ASN A 22 -27.81 -4.23 6.29
CA ASN A 22 -28.55 -5.28 5.55
C ASN A 22 -28.57 -4.98 4.02
N ASN A 23 -28.37 -6.03 3.21
CA ASN A 23 -28.88 -6.33 1.85
C ASN A 23 -29.06 -5.23 0.77
N MET A 24 -28.17 -5.20 -0.24
CA MET A 24 -28.46 -5.43 -1.68
C MET A 24 -27.18 -5.23 -2.51
N SER A 25 -27.02 -6.01 -3.58
CA SER A 25 -25.84 -6.04 -4.46
C SER A 25 -25.47 -4.68 -5.06
N GLU A 26 -24.48 -4.03 -4.49
CA GLU A 26 -23.59 -3.11 -5.16
C GLU A 26 -22.16 -3.45 -4.71
N SER A 27 -21.24 -3.62 -5.65
CA SER A 27 -19.81 -3.81 -5.39
C SER A 27 -19.32 -2.60 -4.58
N ALA A 28 -19.24 -2.78 -3.26
CA ALA A 28 -18.88 -1.70 -2.35
C ALA A 28 -17.38 -1.46 -2.47
N ALA A 29 -17.00 -0.38 -3.17
CA ALA A 29 -15.65 0.13 -3.07
C ALA A 29 -15.41 0.53 -1.61
N GLU A 30 -14.65 -0.26 -0.87
CA GLU A 30 -14.37 0.01 0.52
C GLU A 30 -13.37 1.17 0.59
N THR A 31 -13.83 2.32 1.09
CA THR A 31 -12.96 3.47 1.32
C THR A 31 -12.64 3.55 2.79
N GLN A 32 -11.49 3.00 3.19
CA GLN A 32 -11.01 3.12 4.56
C GLN A 32 -10.16 4.37 4.69
N ARG A 33 -10.41 5.17 5.75
CA ARG A 33 -9.65 6.38 6.07
C ARG A 33 -9.00 6.24 7.43
N LEU A 34 -7.72 6.57 7.51
CA LEU A 34 -6.94 6.53 8.73
C LEU A 34 -6.34 7.91 9.00
N ASP A 35 -6.43 8.37 10.24
CA ASP A 35 -5.73 9.56 10.72
C ASP A 35 -4.23 9.32 10.62
N SER A 36 -3.52 10.11 9.81
CA SER A 36 -2.09 9.92 9.53
C SER A 36 -1.17 10.52 10.59
N LYS A 37 -1.71 11.10 11.67
CA LYS A 37 -0.88 11.63 12.76
C LYS A 37 0.09 10.58 13.26
N HIS A 38 1.37 10.95 13.22
CA HIS A 38 2.52 10.13 13.64
C HIS A 38 2.84 8.93 12.74
N ILE A 39 2.15 8.73 11.62
CA ILE A 39 2.52 7.72 10.64
C ILE A 39 3.74 8.22 9.87
N LYS A 40 4.73 7.34 9.71
CA LYS A 40 5.95 7.59 8.94
C LYS A 40 6.13 6.56 7.83
N ASN A 41 5.59 5.37 8.02
CA ASN A 41 5.80 4.24 7.11
C ASN A 41 4.46 3.62 6.72
N ILE A 42 4.35 3.29 5.44
CA ILE A 42 3.28 2.47 4.89
C ILE A 42 3.92 1.21 4.32
N SER A 43 3.44 0.05 4.75
CA SER A 43 3.81 -1.25 4.21
C SER A 43 2.61 -1.84 3.49
N VAL A 44 2.81 -2.31 2.26
CA VAL A 44 1.79 -2.97 1.45
C VAL A 44 2.27 -4.39 1.18
N VAL A 45 1.53 -5.38 1.64
CA VAL A 45 1.92 -6.80 1.57
C VAL A 45 0.78 -7.68 1.07
N GLY A 46 1.09 -8.89 0.61
CA GLY A 46 0.10 -9.92 0.29
C GLY A 46 0.02 -10.30 -1.19
N ASP A 47 -1.21 -10.55 -1.67
CA ASP A 47 -1.45 -11.10 -3.01
C ASP A 47 -1.26 -10.06 -4.14
N SER A 48 -0.94 -10.54 -5.34
CA SER A 48 -0.65 -9.69 -6.50
C SER A 48 -1.79 -8.73 -6.91
N VAL A 49 -1.52 -7.43 -6.97
CA VAL A 49 -2.55 -6.40 -7.22
C VAL A 49 -2.00 -5.32 -8.14
N ALA A 50 -2.90 -4.71 -8.93
CA ALA A 50 -2.57 -3.48 -9.64
C ALA A 50 -2.95 -2.27 -8.78
N PHE A 51 -2.04 -1.33 -8.53
CA PHE A 51 -2.34 -0.21 -7.65
C PHE A 51 -1.88 1.16 -8.17
N ASP A 52 -2.68 2.17 -7.88
CA ASP A 52 -2.36 3.59 -8.05
C ASP A 52 -2.05 4.16 -6.67
N VAL A 53 -0.85 4.67 -6.46
CA VAL A 53 -0.47 5.35 -5.21
C VAL A 53 -0.22 6.81 -5.50
N ARG A 54 -0.86 7.69 -4.74
CA ARG A 54 -0.72 9.14 -4.87
C ARG A 54 -0.45 9.78 -3.53
N THR A 55 0.56 10.64 -3.46
CA THR A 55 0.65 11.53 -2.31
C THR A 55 -0.23 12.76 -2.51
N ALA A 56 -0.78 13.28 -1.42
CA ALA A 56 -1.41 14.59 -1.39
C ALA A 56 -0.37 15.68 -1.71
N LYS A 57 -0.85 16.85 -2.14
CA LYS A 57 0.01 18.05 -2.24
C LYS A 57 0.47 18.44 -0.83
N ARG A 58 1.69 18.96 -0.70
CA ARG A 58 2.23 19.58 0.53
C ARG A 58 1.37 20.79 0.91
N GLN A 59 0.25 20.54 1.56
CA GLN A 59 -0.64 21.50 2.21
C GLN A 59 -0.90 20.98 3.62
N ARG A 60 -0.90 21.88 4.62
CA ARG A 60 -0.77 21.57 6.05
C ARG A 60 -1.80 20.59 6.64
N ASP A 61 -2.94 20.36 5.97
CA ASP A 61 -4.08 19.65 6.57
C ASP A 61 -4.45 18.31 5.88
N ASN A 62 -3.62 17.80 4.96
CA ASN A 62 -3.88 16.50 4.32
C ASN A 62 -3.22 15.35 5.09
N GLU A 63 -3.68 15.14 6.31
CA GLU A 63 -3.22 14.07 7.21
C GLU A 63 -4.09 12.80 7.11
N THR A 64 -4.51 12.39 5.92
CA THR A 64 -5.32 11.17 5.78
C THR A 64 -4.68 10.15 4.85
N VAL A 65 -4.60 8.92 5.31
CA VAL A 65 -4.36 7.75 4.46
C VAL A 65 -5.72 7.25 4.00
N ALA A 66 -5.95 7.18 2.69
CA ALA A 66 -7.19 6.66 2.13
C ALA A 66 -6.89 5.47 1.21
N LEU A 67 -7.44 4.31 1.55
CA LEU A 67 -7.39 3.12 0.71
C LEU A 67 -8.75 2.92 0.06
N LYS A 68 -8.75 2.73 -1.26
CA LYS A 68 -9.93 2.36 -2.03
C LYS A 68 -9.62 1.07 -2.80
N THR A 69 -10.35 0.01 -2.50
CA THR A 69 -10.35 -1.20 -3.33
C THR A 69 -11.47 -1.12 -4.36
N ASN A 70 -11.28 -1.79 -5.50
CA ASN A 70 -12.33 -1.92 -6.51
C ASN A 70 -12.55 -3.40 -6.81
N ASP A 71 -13.63 -3.93 -6.22
CA ASP A 71 -14.07 -5.29 -6.47
C ASP A 71 -14.88 -5.35 -7.77
N LYS A 72 -14.29 -5.95 -8.80
CA LYS A 72 -15.07 -6.38 -9.96
C LYS A 72 -15.75 -7.71 -9.66
N ARG A 73 -16.92 -7.93 -10.26
CA ARG A 73 -17.69 -9.18 -10.13
C ARG A 73 -16.81 -10.37 -10.52
N GLY A 74 -16.58 -11.30 -9.59
CA GLY A 74 -15.71 -12.48 -9.76
C GLY A 74 -14.25 -12.28 -9.35
N CYS A 75 -13.92 -11.15 -8.72
CA CYS A 75 -12.54 -10.75 -8.39
C CYS A 75 -12.48 -10.02 -7.05
N ALA A 76 -12.92 -10.71 -6.00
CA ALA A 76 -12.96 -10.14 -4.67
C ALA A 76 -11.54 -9.95 -4.12
N LEU A 77 -11.22 -8.71 -3.74
CA LEU A 77 -9.99 -8.32 -3.05
C LEU A 77 -10.37 -7.74 -1.69
N SER A 78 -9.98 -8.39 -0.60
CA SER A 78 -10.02 -7.73 0.70
C SER A 78 -8.71 -7.03 0.99
N ALA A 79 -8.80 -5.97 1.77
CA ALA A 79 -7.64 -5.30 2.33
C ALA A 79 -7.82 -5.20 3.85
N ASP A 80 -6.91 -5.82 4.58
CA ASP A 80 -6.82 -5.67 6.03
C ASP A 80 -5.83 -4.54 6.32
N ILE A 81 -6.21 -3.59 7.17
CA ILE A 81 -5.29 -2.52 7.60
C ILE A 81 -4.99 -2.64 9.09
N GLU A 82 -3.72 -2.77 9.41
CA GLU A 82 -3.19 -2.83 10.77
C GLU A 82 -2.26 -1.64 11.01
N ARG A 83 -2.28 -1.09 12.23
CA ARG A 83 -1.36 -0.04 12.65
C ARG A 83 -0.53 -0.55 13.81
N ASP A 84 0.79 -0.49 13.64
CA ASP A 84 1.76 -0.72 14.70
C ASP A 84 2.69 0.50 14.81
N GLY A 85 2.53 1.26 15.90
CA GLY A 85 3.31 2.48 16.13
C GLY A 85 3.17 3.51 14.99
N ASP A 86 4.29 3.79 14.32
CA ASP A 86 4.38 4.73 13.20
C ASP A 86 4.22 4.08 11.81
N THR A 87 3.87 2.79 11.78
CA THR A 87 3.76 1.99 10.57
C THR A 87 2.32 1.52 10.37
N VAL A 88 1.81 1.69 9.16
CA VAL A 88 0.54 1.09 8.72
C VAL A 88 0.82 0.00 7.72
N THR A 89 0.32 -1.20 8.00
CA THR A 89 0.42 -2.35 7.12
C THR A 89 -0.93 -2.58 6.44
N VAL A 90 -0.94 -2.54 5.11
CA VAL A 90 -2.07 -2.90 4.27
C VAL A 90 -1.81 -4.29 3.70
N THR A 91 -2.62 -5.27 4.10
CA THR A 91 -2.50 -6.65 3.63
C THR A 91 -3.61 -6.95 2.62
N PHE A 92 -3.24 -7.21 1.37
CA PHE A 92 -4.16 -7.59 0.31
C PHE A 92 -4.36 -9.11 0.25
N LYS A 93 -5.62 -9.57 0.17
CA LYS A 93 -5.98 -10.98 0.04
C LYS A 93 -7.01 -11.17 -1.07
N LYS A 94 -6.72 -12.05 -2.02
CA LYS A 94 -7.64 -12.46 -3.07
C LYS A 94 -8.56 -13.58 -2.56
N HIS A 95 -9.87 -13.37 -2.67
CA HIS A 95 -10.87 -14.33 -2.18
C HIS A 95 -11.40 -15.29 -3.24
N ASP A 96 -11.01 -15.13 -4.51
CA ASP A 96 -11.51 -15.98 -5.59
C ASP A 96 -10.37 -16.56 -6.45
N LYS A 97 -10.23 -17.90 -6.40
CA LYS A 97 -9.41 -18.69 -7.32
C LYS A 97 -10.27 -19.63 -8.18
N ARG A 98 -11.60 -19.58 -8.04
CA ARG A 98 -12.49 -20.66 -8.52
C ARG A 98 -13.85 -20.12 -8.94
N PHE A 99 -13.96 -19.43 -10.09
CA PHE A 99 -15.23 -19.46 -10.80
C PHE A 99 -15.05 -19.42 -12.33
N TRP A 100 -15.23 -20.60 -12.94
CA TRP A 100 -15.62 -20.85 -14.32
C TRP A 100 -14.62 -20.48 -15.43
N GLY A 101 -13.82 -21.47 -15.86
CA GLY A 101 -13.58 -21.83 -17.27
C GLY A 101 -13.07 -20.81 -18.28
N VAL A 102 -12.83 -19.55 -17.90
CA VAL A 102 -12.39 -18.48 -18.80
C VAL A 102 -11.11 -17.90 -18.22
N TRP A 103 -10.01 -18.17 -18.90
CA TRP A 103 -8.66 -17.64 -18.71
C TRP A 103 -8.56 -16.12 -18.99
N TRP A 104 -9.60 -15.34 -18.69
CA TRP A 104 -9.57 -13.89 -18.85
C TRP A 104 -9.24 -13.27 -17.50
N GLY A 105 -7.97 -12.86 -17.40
CA GLY A 105 -7.32 -12.38 -16.20
C GLY A 105 -8.13 -11.33 -15.47
N CYS A 106 -8.42 -11.62 -14.21
CA CYS A 106 -8.90 -10.62 -13.31
C CYS A 106 -7.79 -10.14 -12.40
N THR A 107 -7.27 -8.96 -12.73
CA THR A 107 -6.33 -8.25 -11.87
C THR A 107 -7.12 -7.28 -11.02
N PRO A 108 -7.27 -7.53 -9.70
CA PRO A 108 -7.93 -6.57 -8.82
C PRO A 108 -7.12 -5.27 -8.78
N THR A 109 -7.81 -4.15 -8.56
CA THR A 109 -7.18 -2.83 -8.50
C THR A 109 -7.39 -2.16 -7.15
N ALA A 110 -6.34 -1.53 -6.62
CA ALA A 110 -6.41 -0.72 -5.42
C ALA A 110 -5.90 0.71 -5.69
N SER A 111 -6.35 1.67 -4.90
CA SER A 111 -5.84 3.04 -4.94
C SER A 111 -5.54 3.50 -3.53
N LEU A 112 -4.35 4.06 -3.34
CA LEU A 112 -3.86 4.49 -2.04
C LEU A 112 -3.47 5.97 -2.10
N GLN A 113 -4.14 6.79 -1.29
CA GLN A 113 -3.80 8.19 -1.12
C GLN A 113 -3.08 8.40 0.20
N LEU A 114 -1.89 9.00 0.14
CA LEU A 114 -0.99 9.15 1.27
C LEU A 114 -0.64 10.62 1.53
N PRO A 115 -0.32 11.00 2.77
CA PRO A 115 0.44 12.23 3.03
C PRO A 115 1.80 12.23 2.30
N PRO A 116 2.36 13.40 2.00
CA PRO A 116 3.72 13.49 1.46
C PRO A 116 4.76 13.07 2.51
N ASP A 117 5.96 12.77 2.05
CA ASP A 117 7.16 12.56 2.86
C ASP A 117 7.09 11.32 3.79
N LEU A 118 6.19 10.37 3.49
CA LEU A 118 6.15 9.03 4.09
C LEU A 118 7.10 8.05 3.36
N SER A 119 7.54 7.01 4.06
CA SER A 119 8.20 5.86 3.45
C SER A 119 7.15 4.85 2.98
N LEU A 120 7.29 4.35 1.75
CA LEU A 120 6.42 3.32 1.17
C LEU A 120 7.22 2.04 0.94
N THR A 121 6.77 0.95 1.53
CA THR A 121 7.28 -0.40 1.30
C THR A 121 6.21 -1.25 0.63
N ILE A 122 6.54 -1.96 -0.44
CA ILE A 122 5.64 -2.83 -1.17
C ILE A 122 6.29 -4.21 -1.33
N GLU A 123 5.63 -5.26 -0.85
CA GLU A 123 6.08 -6.65 -0.92
C GLU A 123 4.96 -7.53 -1.47
N LEU A 124 4.98 -7.76 -2.79
CA LEU A 124 3.92 -8.49 -3.52
C LEU A 124 4.56 -9.41 -4.57
N SER A 125 4.06 -10.63 -4.75
CA SER A 125 4.65 -11.57 -5.74
C SER A 125 4.65 -11.00 -7.16
N ASP A 126 3.54 -10.41 -7.59
CA ASP A 126 3.42 -9.74 -8.89
C ASP A 126 2.68 -8.42 -8.72
N MET A 127 3.11 -7.37 -9.40
CA MET A 127 2.46 -6.07 -9.28
C MET A 127 2.50 -5.24 -10.56
N ALA A 128 1.47 -4.42 -10.71
CA ALA A 128 1.46 -3.29 -11.63
C ALA A 128 1.18 -2.02 -10.83
N ALA A 129 2.10 -1.07 -10.83
CA ALA A 129 2.05 0.08 -9.95
C ALA A 129 2.27 1.40 -10.70
N ASP A 130 1.41 2.38 -10.47
CA ASP A 130 1.64 3.78 -10.83
C ASP A 130 1.75 4.61 -9.55
N ILE A 131 2.96 5.07 -9.23
CA ILE A 131 3.29 5.77 -8.01
C ILE A 131 3.62 7.22 -8.33
N ARG A 132 2.89 8.15 -7.71
CA ARG A 132 3.06 9.59 -7.97
C ARG A 132 3.10 10.39 -6.67
N GLY A 133 4.00 11.36 -6.59
CA GLY A 133 4.04 12.31 -5.47
C GLY A 133 5.40 12.43 -4.79
N ALA A 134 5.40 12.79 -3.51
CA ALA A 134 6.61 13.04 -2.73
C ALA A 134 6.73 12.04 -1.57
N PHE A 135 7.78 11.24 -1.58
CA PHE A 135 8.05 10.21 -0.60
C PHE A 135 9.37 10.47 0.10
N LYS A 136 9.52 9.93 1.30
CA LYS A 136 10.83 9.88 1.93
C LYS A 136 11.68 8.77 1.32
N ALA A 137 11.12 7.57 1.23
CA ALA A 137 11.74 6.42 0.62
C ALA A 137 10.69 5.54 -0.05
N ILE A 138 11.07 4.85 -1.12
CA ILE A 138 10.26 3.82 -1.76
C ILE A 138 11.09 2.53 -1.80
N SER A 139 10.53 1.44 -1.30
CA SER A 139 11.12 0.11 -1.39
C SER A 139 10.10 -0.86 -1.98
N VAL A 140 10.49 -1.57 -3.02
CA VAL A 140 9.64 -2.54 -3.72
C VAL A 140 10.36 -3.87 -3.79
N THR A 141 9.70 -4.93 -3.33
CA THR A 141 10.14 -6.32 -3.50
C THR A 141 9.04 -7.08 -4.22
N SER A 142 9.34 -7.64 -5.39
CA SER A 142 8.37 -8.38 -6.20
C SER A 142 9.04 -9.33 -7.18
N ASP A 143 8.49 -10.53 -7.39
CA ASP A 143 9.00 -11.46 -8.39
C ASP A 143 8.84 -10.85 -9.80
N HIS A 144 7.65 -10.28 -10.09
CA HIS A 144 7.36 -9.61 -11.36
C HIS A 144 6.73 -8.23 -11.17
N ALA A 145 7.43 -7.18 -11.60
CA ALA A 145 6.97 -5.80 -11.45
C ALA A 145 6.78 -5.05 -12.78
N LEU A 146 5.63 -4.41 -12.96
CA LEU A 146 5.42 -3.31 -13.90
C LEU A 146 5.27 -2.01 -13.08
N LEU A 147 6.26 -1.13 -13.10
CA LEU A 147 6.30 0.02 -12.20
C LEU A 147 6.55 1.33 -12.93
N SER A 148 5.65 2.30 -12.74
CA SER A 148 5.84 3.69 -13.12
C SER A 148 5.95 4.54 -11.87
N PHE A 149 7.00 5.35 -11.76
CA PHE A 149 7.18 6.33 -10.70
C PHE A 149 7.33 7.73 -11.31
N THR A 150 6.62 8.72 -10.77
CA THR A 150 6.81 10.13 -11.13
C THR A 150 6.69 11.00 -9.88
N GLY A 151 7.81 11.56 -9.40
CA GLY A 151 7.79 12.23 -8.12
C GLY A 151 9.14 12.59 -7.51
N GLU A 152 9.11 12.97 -6.25
CA GLU A 152 10.28 13.23 -5.40
C GLU A 152 10.46 12.05 -4.44
N THR A 153 11.69 11.58 -4.26
CA THR A 153 12.04 10.63 -3.19
C THR A 153 13.51 10.80 -2.80
N GLU A 154 13.85 10.58 -1.54
CA GLU A 154 15.26 10.59 -1.11
C GLU A 154 15.93 9.26 -1.47
N LYS A 155 15.15 8.16 -1.49
CA LYS A 155 15.65 6.80 -1.73
C LYS A 155 14.68 5.97 -2.57
N PHE A 156 15.23 5.13 -3.43
CA PHE A 156 14.46 4.20 -4.24
C PHE A 156 15.13 2.83 -4.31
N TYR A 157 14.41 1.81 -3.88
CA TYR A 157 14.88 0.43 -3.89
C TYR A 157 13.90 -0.45 -4.65
N LEU A 158 14.42 -1.32 -5.53
CA LEU A 158 13.66 -2.34 -6.23
C LEU A 158 14.44 -3.66 -6.21
N PHE A 159 13.80 -4.71 -5.71
CA PHE A 159 14.32 -6.07 -5.63
C PHE A 159 13.33 -7.04 -6.30
N GLY A 160 13.83 -8.02 -7.06
CA GLY A 160 12.95 -8.96 -7.74
C GLY A 160 13.59 -9.82 -8.82
N ASP A 161 12.79 -10.64 -9.49
CA ASP A 161 13.26 -11.50 -10.59
C ASP A 161 13.14 -10.80 -11.94
N ALA A 162 12.02 -10.12 -12.22
CA ALA A 162 11.80 -9.40 -13.46
C ALA A 162 11.04 -8.10 -13.28
N ALA A 163 11.48 -7.03 -13.94
CA ALA A 163 10.79 -5.75 -13.89
C ALA A 163 10.84 -4.96 -15.21
N LEU A 164 9.72 -4.31 -15.52
CA LEU A 164 9.64 -3.21 -16.48
C LEU A 164 9.36 -1.93 -15.71
N ILE A 165 10.31 -0.99 -15.73
CA ILE A 165 10.20 0.24 -14.94
C ILE A 165 10.34 1.51 -15.77
N ASN A 166 9.59 2.53 -15.38
CA ASN A 166 9.74 3.90 -15.84
C ASN A 166 9.81 4.84 -14.62
N LEU A 167 10.99 5.35 -14.33
CA LEU A 167 11.24 6.23 -13.19
C LEU A 167 11.47 7.67 -13.67
N GLN A 168 10.69 8.61 -13.18
CA GLN A 168 10.86 10.04 -13.43
C GLN A 168 10.97 10.79 -12.10
N PHE A 169 12.21 11.18 -11.76
CA PHE A 169 12.49 11.96 -10.57
C PHE A 169 12.29 13.45 -10.88
N LEU A 170 11.47 14.12 -10.07
CA LEU A 170 11.16 15.55 -10.19
C LEU A 170 12.05 16.43 -9.31
N ALA A 171 12.84 15.83 -8.42
CA ALA A 171 13.90 16.48 -7.66
C ALA A 171 15.22 15.73 -7.85
N PRO A 172 16.38 16.38 -7.63
CA PRO A 172 17.68 15.72 -7.69
C PRO A 172 17.76 14.54 -6.70
N ILE A 173 18.23 13.40 -7.19
CA ILE A 173 18.51 12.20 -6.40
C ILE A 173 19.92 11.71 -6.76
N LEU A 174 20.68 11.25 -5.77
CA LEU A 174 22.02 10.71 -6.01
C LEU A 174 21.90 9.25 -6.47
N ASN A 175 22.74 8.84 -7.43
CA ASN A 175 22.74 7.46 -7.93
C ASN A 175 22.93 6.42 -6.81
N LYS A 176 23.66 6.74 -5.74
CA LYS A 176 23.87 5.84 -4.58
C LYS A 176 22.59 5.57 -3.78
N ASP A 177 21.58 6.44 -3.91
CA ASP A 177 20.31 6.34 -3.21
C ASP A 177 19.25 5.61 -4.07
N ILE A 178 19.66 5.11 -5.24
CA ILE A 178 18.88 4.25 -6.11
C ILE A 178 19.54 2.87 -6.16
N THR A 179 18.81 1.83 -5.79
CA THR A 179 19.26 0.44 -5.91
C THR A 179 18.23 -0.35 -6.70
N LEU A 180 18.68 -0.93 -7.82
CA LEU A 180 17.88 -1.82 -8.65
C LEU A 180 18.60 -3.16 -8.70
N ASN A 181 18.11 -4.12 -7.92
CA ASN A 181 18.63 -5.48 -7.87
C ASN A 181 17.57 -6.43 -8.43
N VAL A 182 17.53 -6.52 -9.76
CA VAL A 182 16.53 -7.28 -10.51
C VAL A 182 17.22 -8.10 -11.58
N ASP A 183 16.97 -9.41 -11.65
CA ASP A 183 17.65 -10.31 -12.58
C ASP A 183 17.37 -9.96 -14.05
N LYS A 184 16.11 -9.61 -14.37
CA LYS A 184 15.67 -9.23 -15.71
C LYS A 184 15.03 -7.84 -15.70
N LEU A 185 15.81 -6.82 -16.04
CA LEU A 185 15.37 -5.43 -15.96
C LEU A 185 15.26 -4.76 -17.34
N VAL A 186 14.10 -4.18 -17.62
CA VAL A 186 13.94 -3.15 -18.66
C VAL A 186 13.59 -1.84 -17.98
N SER A 187 14.46 -0.83 -18.12
CA SER A 187 14.31 0.44 -17.40
C SER A 187 14.38 1.66 -18.31
N ARG A 188 13.53 2.64 -18.04
CA ARG A 188 13.71 4.04 -18.42
C ARG A 188 13.81 4.89 -17.17
N ILE A 189 14.90 5.64 -17.02
CA ILE A 189 15.12 6.52 -15.87
C ILE A 189 15.35 7.95 -16.37
N LYS A 190 14.61 8.91 -15.81
CA LYS A 190 14.74 10.33 -16.07
C LYS A 190 15.02 11.04 -14.75
N TYR A 191 16.12 11.78 -14.72
CA TYR A 191 16.51 12.61 -13.58
C TYR A 191 16.04 14.05 -13.79
N ALA A 192 15.79 14.75 -12.68
CA ALA A 192 15.64 16.19 -12.70
C ALA A 192 16.92 16.83 -13.26
N GLN A 193 16.76 17.87 -14.08
CA GLN A 193 17.87 18.65 -14.64
C GLN A 193 18.31 19.74 -13.67
#